data_AF-A0A7C3R581-F1
#
_entry.id   AF-A0A7C3R581-F1
#
_cell.length_a   1.000
_cell.length_b   1.000
_cell.length_c   1.000
_cell.angle_alpha   90.00
_cell.angle_beta   90.00
_cell.angle_gamma   90.00
#
_symmetry.space_group_name_H-M   'P 1'
#
loop_
_entity.id
_entity.type
_entity.pdbx_description
1 polymer ?
#
loop_
_entity_poly.entity_id
_entity_poly.type
_entity_poly.pdbx_seq_one_letter_code
_entity_poly.pdbx_strand_id
1 'polypeptide(L)'
;MRRALLAVLFVAIILALAVSPALADAAVTKKGRPVVRPFALVGQVTAKDDGAKTITVKVLRGNSVVRGFIGKELTVCVTDRTIFRLHRNARTVIGFEDVEVNDYVSIGGVYLPPALGGKYVALRVIVDVPVPTPTPIPTE
;
A
#
# COMPACT_ATOMS: atom_id res chain seq x y z
N MET A 1 9.38 -31.75 18.87
CA MET A 1 9.44 -30.31 18.54
C MET A 1 9.16 -29.98 17.06
N ARG A 2 8.52 -30.85 16.26
CA ARG A 2 8.09 -30.52 14.87
C ARG A 2 6.58 -30.26 14.73
N ARG A 3 5.79 -30.64 15.72
CA ARG A 3 4.33 -30.44 15.74
C ARG A 3 3.92 -29.03 16.19
N ALA A 4 4.74 -28.38 17.02
CA ALA A 4 4.55 -26.98 17.40
C ALA A 4 4.92 -26.01 16.27
N LEU A 5 5.90 -26.37 15.42
CA LEU A 5 6.31 -25.56 14.27
C LEU A 5 5.25 -25.55 13.16
N LEU A 6 4.52 -26.67 12.97
CA LEU A 6 3.41 -26.75 12.03
C LEU A 6 2.16 -26.01 12.52
N ALA A 7 1.92 -25.94 13.84
CA ALA A 7 0.78 -25.22 14.40
C ALA A 7 0.94 -23.69 14.26
N VAL A 8 2.15 -23.16 14.42
CA VAL A 8 2.41 -21.71 14.24
C VAL A 8 2.33 -21.32 12.75
N LEU A 9 2.75 -22.21 11.84
CA LEU A 9 2.63 -21.97 10.39
C LEU A 9 1.16 -22.02 9.92
N PHE A 10 0.32 -22.89 10.50
CA PHE A 10 -1.10 -22.96 10.15
C PHE A 10 -1.91 -21.77 10.70
N VAL A 11 -1.54 -21.25 11.87
CA VAL A 11 -2.18 -20.05 12.46
C VAL A 11 -1.82 -18.78 11.68
N ALA A 12 -0.61 -18.70 11.10
CA ALA A 12 -0.24 -17.60 10.21
C ALA A 12 -1.01 -17.61 8.87
N ILE A 13 -1.37 -18.78 8.36
CA ILE A 13 -2.14 -18.91 7.10
C ILE A 13 -3.63 -18.59 7.32
N ILE A 14 -4.20 -18.92 8.49
CA ILE A 14 -5.61 -18.63 8.79
C ILE A 14 -5.86 -17.13 9.05
N LEU A 15 -4.84 -16.36 9.46
CA LEU A 15 -4.96 -14.90 9.61
C LEU A 15 -4.93 -14.14 8.26
N ALA A 16 -4.69 -14.81 7.14
CA ALA A 16 -4.80 -14.23 5.79
C ALA A 16 -6.23 -14.30 5.21
N LEU A 17 -7.20 -14.90 5.93
CA LEU A 17 -8.61 -14.99 5.53
C LEU A 17 -9.48 -13.84 6.08
N ALA A 18 -8.90 -12.66 6.33
CA ALA A 18 -9.66 -11.47 6.66
C ALA A 18 -10.42 -10.95 5.43
N VAL A 19 -11.61 -11.52 5.23
CA VAL A 19 -12.86 -10.89 4.77
C VAL A 19 -12.66 -9.62 3.93
N SER A 20 -12.83 -9.75 2.62
CA SER A 20 -13.33 -8.62 1.83
C SER A 20 -14.78 -8.93 1.49
N PRO A 21 -15.76 -8.10 1.91
CA PRO A 21 -17.08 -8.17 1.33
C PRO A 21 -16.93 -7.81 -0.15
N ALA A 22 -17.10 -8.78 -1.03
CA ALA A 22 -17.35 -8.56 -2.44
C ALA A 22 -18.76 -7.96 -2.58
N LEU A 23 -18.92 -6.73 -2.10
CA LEU A 23 -20.07 -5.90 -2.41
C LEU A 23 -19.92 -5.52 -3.88
N ALA A 24 -20.75 -6.15 -4.69
CA ALA A 24 -20.89 -5.90 -6.11
C ALA A 24 -21.33 -4.45 -6.32
N ASP A 25 -20.37 -3.53 -6.38
CA ASP A 25 -20.61 -2.21 -6.92
C ASP A 25 -20.27 -2.27 -8.41
N ALA A 26 -21.33 -2.33 -9.21
CA ALA A 26 -21.28 -2.33 -10.66
C ALA A 26 -20.55 -1.07 -11.14
N ALA A 27 -19.24 -1.18 -11.35
CA ALA A 27 -18.44 -0.16 -12.00
C ALA A 27 -18.73 -0.14 -13.51
N VAL A 28 -19.97 0.19 -13.88
CA VAL A 28 -20.34 0.57 -15.24
C VAL A 28 -19.81 1.98 -15.45
N THR A 29 -18.86 2.16 -16.37
CA THR A 29 -18.64 3.48 -16.97
C THR A 29 -18.32 3.43 -18.47
N LYS A 30 -18.88 4.46 -19.12
CA LYS A 30 -18.90 4.86 -20.53
C LYS A 30 -17.74 4.36 -21.41
N LYS A 31 -18.09 3.77 -22.56
CA LYS A 31 -17.21 3.44 -23.72
C LYS A 31 -16.21 2.29 -23.55
N GLY A 32 -16.52 1.25 -22.76
CA GLY A 32 -15.82 -0.04 -22.86
C GLY A 32 -14.33 -0.05 -22.52
N ARG A 33 -13.78 1.04 -21.96
CA ARG A 33 -12.43 1.06 -21.38
C ARG A 33 -12.55 1.07 -19.86
N PRO A 34 -11.80 0.22 -19.15
CA PRO A 34 -11.83 0.23 -17.70
C PRO A 34 -11.30 1.56 -17.17
N VAL A 35 -12.10 2.22 -16.31
CA VAL A 35 -11.71 3.48 -15.68
C VAL A 35 -10.71 3.18 -14.56
N VAL A 36 -9.43 3.42 -14.84
CA VAL A 36 -8.38 3.43 -13.82
C VAL A 36 -8.40 4.77 -13.08
N ARG A 37 -8.30 4.73 -11.74
CA ARG A 37 -8.32 5.95 -10.90
C ARG A 37 -6.94 6.20 -10.31
N PRO A 38 -6.32 7.38 -10.52
CA PRO A 38 -5.04 7.68 -9.90
C PRO A 38 -5.20 7.78 -8.37
N PHE A 39 -4.29 7.19 -7.63
CA PHE A 39 -4.21 7.31 -6.18
C PHE A 39 -2.87 7.89 -5.75
N ALA A 40 -2.90 8.57 -4.61
CA ALA A 40 -1.72 9.04 -3.92
C ALA A 40 -1.92 8.87 -2.42
N LEU A 41 -0.91 8.35 -1.74
CA LEU A 41 -0.90 8.18 -0.29
C LEU A 41 0.46 8.52 0.30
N VAL A 42 0.45 8.80 1.60
CA VAL A 42 1.60 8.84 2.49
C VAL A 42 1.28 7.92 3.65
N GLY A 43 2.22 7.05 4.01
CA GLY A 43 2.02 6.11 5.08
C GLY A 43 3.31 5.48 5.58
N GLN A 44 3.17 4.59 6.55
CA GLN A 44 4.28 3.82 7.10
C GLN A 44 4.21 2.38 6.59
N VAL A 45 5.32 1.83 6.11
CA VAL A 45 5.40 0.42 5.70
C VAL A 45 5.26 -0.45 6.94
N THR A 46 4.26 -1.33 6.96
CA THR A 46 4.04 -2.30 8.06
C THR A 46 4.42 -3.72 7.67
N ALA A 47 4.40 -4.04 6.38
CA ALA A 47 4.90 -5.31 5.86
C ALA A 47 5.38 -5.18 4.41
N LYS A 48 6.23 -6.12 3.99
CA LYS A 48 6.74 -6.26 2.63
C LYS A 48 6.77 -7.74 2.27
N ASP A 49 6.35 -8.08 1.06
CA ASP A 49 6.40 -9.44 0.52
C ASP A 49 7.18 -9.43 -0.80
N ASP A 50 8.37 -10.04 -0.77
CA ASP A 50 9.27 -10.11 -1.93
C ASP A 50 8.80 -11.09 -3.00
N GLY A 51 8.05 -12.13 -2.63
CA GLY A 51 7.53 -13.13 -3.55
C GLY A 51 6.30 -12.63 -4.30
N ALA A 52 5.38 -11.98 -3.59
CA ALA A 52 4.18 -11.38 -4.19
C ALA A 52 4.42 -9.99 -4.77
N LYS A 53 5.59 -9.37 -4.51
CA LYS A 53 5.93 -7.98 -4.84
C LYS A 53 4.85 -7.01 -4.34
N THR A 54 4.58 -7.05 -3.04
CA THR A 54 3.61 -6.17 -2.39
C THR A 54 4.21 -5.44 -1.19
N ILE A 55 3.67 -4.25 -0.91
CA ILE A 55 3.97 -3.46 0.28
C ILE A 55 2.66 -3.20 1.01
N THR A 56 2.61 -3.52 2.29
CA THR A 56 1.50 -3.15 3.17
C THR A 56 1.87 -1.86 3.88
N VAL A 57 1.01 -0.85 3.75
CA VAL A 57 1.26 0.49 4.27
C VAL A 57 0.10 0.91 5.16
N LYS A 58 0.41 1.34 6.38
CA LYS A 58 -0.53 2.08 7.23
C LYS A 58 -0.69 3.49 6.69
N VAL A 59 -1.86 3.80 6.15
CA VAL A 59 -2.12 5.08 5.47
C VAL A 59 -2.27 6.19 6.51
N LEU A 60 -1.45 7.23 6.39
CA LEU A 60 -1.52 8.44 7.23
C LEU A 60 -2.29 9.54 6.53
N ARG A 61 -2.06 9.71 5.22
CA ARG A 61 -2.75 10.69 4.36
C ARG A 61 -2.94 10.11 2.96
N GLY A 62 -3.92 10.61 2.23
CA GLY A 62 -4.09 10.26 0.82
C GLY A 62 -5.27 10.94 0.17
N ASN A 63 -5.41 10.73 -1.15
CA ASN A 63 -6.50 11.30 -1.94
C ASN A 63 -7.84 10.57 -1.73
N SER A 64 -8.90 11.01 -2.41
CA SER A 64 -10.26 10.46 -2.27
C SER A 64 -10.34 8.95 -2.51
N VAL A 65 -9.47 8.37 -3.32
CA VAL A 65 -9.45 6.93 -3.64
C VAL A 65 -8.99 6.08 -2.45
N VAL A 66 -8.10 6.61 -1.61
CA VAL A 66 -7.53 5.92 -0.44
C VAL A 66 -7.99 6.51 0.89
N ARG A 67 -8.85 7.54 0.87
CA ARG A 67 -9.30 8.26 2.06
C ARG A 67 -9.96 7.35 3.11
N GLY A 68 -10.67 6.31 2.67
CA GLY A 68 -11.28 5.31 3.56
C GLY A 68 -10.29 4.39 4.30
N PHE A 69 -9.03 4.40 3.88
CA PHE A 69 -7.94 3.63 4.49
C PHE A 69 -7.10 4.45 5.47
N ILE A 70 -7.38 5.74 5.68
CA ILE A 70 -6.63 6.55 6.65
C ILE A 70 -6.73 5.91 8.05
N GLY A 71 -5.58 5.66 8.67
CA GLY A 71 -5.42 4.95 9.94
C GLY A 71 -5.40 3.41 9.82
N LYS A 72 -5.69 2.87 8.63
CA LYS A 72 -5.75 1.43 8.33
C LYS A 72 -4.61 1.02 7.41
N GLU A 73 -4.43 -0.29 7.27
CA GLU A 73 -3.47 -0.87 6.35
C GLU A 73 -4.05 -0.99 4.94
N LEU A 74 -3.18 -0.77 3.96
CA LEU A 74 -3.47 -0.93 2.54
C LEU A 74 -2.33 -1.69 1.87
N THR A 75 -2.65 -2.79 1.22
CA THR A 75 -1.70 -3.54 0.40
C THR A 75 -1.61 -2.93 -1.00
N VAL A 76 -0.39 -2.63 -1.43
CA VAL A 76 -0.07 -2.06 -2.73
C VAL A 76 0.84 -3.01 -3.50
N CYS A 77 0.47 -3.32 -4.73
CA CYS A 77 1.28 -4.10 -5.65
C CYS A 77 2.36 -3.24 -6.30
N VAL A 78 3.56 -3.81 -6.36
CA VAL A 78 4.73 -3.28 -7.06
C VAL A 78 4.94 -4.10 -8.33
N THR A 79 5.42 -3.45 -9.38
CA THR A 79 5.80 -4.09 -10.64
C THR A 79 7.21 -3.66 -11.02
N ASP A 80 7.80 -4.31 -12.02
CA ASP A 80 9.12 -3.94 -12.54
C ASP A 80 9.15 -2.51 -13.14
N ARG A 81 7.97 -1.92 -13.38
CA ARG A 81 7.81 -0.54 -13.86
C ARG A 81 7.68 0.49 -12.74
N THR A 82 7.62 0.04 -11.48
CA THR A 82 7.50 0.94 -10.33
C THR A 82 8.83 1.63 -10.08
N ILE A 83 8.82 2.96 -10.03
CA ILE A 83 10.02 3.77 -9.80
C ILE A 83 10.16 4.06 -8.31
N PHE A 84 11.26 3.62 -7.70
CA PHE A 84 11.58 3.93 -6.31
C PHE A 84 12.61 5.05 -6.21
N ARG A 85 12.41 5.97 -5.26
CA ARG A 85 13.30 7.11 -5.01
C ARG A 85 13.41 7.41 -3.51
N LEU A 86 14.52 7.98 -3.09
CA LEU A 86 14.65 8.56 -1.75
C LEU A 86 14.13 10.00 -1.72
N HIS A 87 13.44 10.40 -0.66
CA HIS A 87 12.97 11.76 -0.47
C HIS A 87 14.14 12.74 -0.29
N ARG A 88 15.08 12.39 0.60
CA ARG A 88 16.25 13.21 0.93
C ARG A 88 17.15 13.48 -0.28
N ASN A 89 17.16 12.56 -1.26
CA ASN A 89 17.89 12.68 -2.51
C ASN A 89 17.04 12.13 -3.68
N ALA A 90 16.13 12.94 -4.21
CA ALA A 90 15.18 12.52 -5.27
C ALA A 90 15.82 12.07 -6.60
N ARG A 91 17.14 12.21 -6.75
CA ARG A 91 17.93 11.67 -7.88
C ARG A 91 18.45 10.26 -7.62
N THR A 92 18.52 9.81 -6.37
CA THR A 92 18.93 8.45 -6.03
C THR A 92 17.77 7.52 -6.35
N VAL A 93 17.96 6.71 -7.39
CA VAL A 93 17.09 5.58 -7.70
C VAL A 93 17.48 4.46 -6.73
N ILE A 94 16.49 3.96 -6.02
CA ILE A 94 16.60 2.80 -5.14
C ILE A 94 15.80 1.65 -5.75
N GLY A 95 15.95 0.45 -5.20
CA GLY A 95 15.17 -0.74 -5.54
C GLY A 95 14.02 -0.99 -4.57
N PHE A 96 13.23 -2.01 -4.88
CA PHE A 96 12.25 -2.55 -3.95
C PHE A 96 12.93 -3.15 -2.70
N GLU A 97 14.13 -3.71 -2.89
CA GLU A 97 14.96 -4.30 -1.83
C GLU A 97 15.27 -3.29 -0.72
N ASP A 98 15.48 -2.01 -1.08
CA ASP A 98 15.83 -0.92 -0.16
C ASP A 98 14.64 -0.37 0.66
N VAL A 99 13.42 -0.85 0.41
CA VAL A 99 12.25 -0.48 1.22
C VAL A 99 12.20 -1.39 2.45
N GLU A 100 12.23 -0.79 3.64
CA GLU A 100 12.20 -1.50 4.91
C GLU A 100 10.88 -1.31 5.66
N VAL A 101 10.61 -2.23 6.58
CA VAL A 101 9.47 -2.09 7.51
C VAL A 101 9.76 -0.92 8.46
N ASN A 102 8.73 -0.13 8.73
CA ASN A 102 8.74 1.17 9.44
C ASN A 102 9.17 2.38 8.61
N ASP A 103 9.56 2.22 7.34
CA ASP A 103 9.82 3.36 6.47
C ASP A 103 8.57 4.20 6.23
N TYR A 104 8.76 5.51 6.19
CA TYR A 104 7.71 6.43 5.76
C TYR A 104 7.79 6.63 4.26
N VAL A 105 6.71 6.26 3.57
CA VAL A 105 6.65 6.24 2.12
C VAL A 105 5.53 7.11 1.59
N SER A 106 5.78 7.76 0.46
CA SER A 106 4.75 8.34 -0.40
C SER A 106 4.60 7.50 -1.65
N ILE A 107 3.39 6.99 -1.89
CA ILE A 107 3.10 6.14 -3.03
C ILE A 107 2.11 6.84 -3.95
N GLY A 108 2.49 6.94 -5.22
CA GLY A 108 1.61 7.36 -6.31
C GLY A 108 1.38 6.20 -7.27
N GLY A 109 0.14 5.98 -7.66
CA GLY A 109 -0.21 4.82 -8.48
C GLY A 109 -1.59 4.88 -9.10
N VAL A 110 -2.07 3.73 -9.55
CA VAL A 110 -3.41 3.55 -10.13
C VAL A 110 -4.18 2.46 -9.39
N TYR A 111 -5.44 2.75 -9.09
CA TYR A 111 -6.39 1.77 -8.61
C TYR A 111 -7.09 1.13 -9.81
N LEU A 112 -6.97 -0.19 -9.90
CA LEU A 112 -7.69 -1.02 -10.84
C LEU A 112 -9.03 -1.43 -10.20
N PRO A 113 -10.18 -1.12 -10.83
CA PRO A 113 -11.47 -1.50 -10.29
C PRO A 113 -11.62 -3.03 -10.20
N PRO A 114 -12.63 -3.55 -9.47
CA PRO A 114 -12.84 -4.98 -9.28
C PRO A 114 -12.92 -5.77 -10.61
N ALA A 115 -13.48 -5.16 -11.66
CA ALA A 115 -13.54 -5.74 -13.00
C ALA A 115 -12.14 -6.03 -13.62
N LEU A 116 -11.08 -5.44 -13.09
CA LEU A 116 -9.68 -5.65 -13.47
C LEU A 116 -8.84 -6.29 -12.35
N GLY A 117 -9.48 -6.88 -11.35
CA GLY A 117 -8.80 -7.57 -10.24
C GLY A 117 -8.66 -6.77 -8.95
N GLY A 118 -9.17 -5.53 -8.87
CA GLY A 118 -9.30 -4.82 -7.59
C GLY A 118 -7.98 -4.51 -6.88
N LYS A 119 -6.97 -4.00 -7.61
CA LYS A 119 -5.60 -3.84 -7.09
C LYS A 119 -5.15 -2.38 -7.07
N TYR A 120 -4.39 -2.02 -6.05
CA TYR A 120 -3.62 -0.78 -6.01
C TYR A 120 -2.24 -1.05 -6.58
N VAL A 121 -1.90 -0.46 -7.73
CA VAL A 121 -0.62 -0.66 -8.39
C VAL A 121 0.23 0.60 -8.26
N ALA A 122 1.39 0.50 -7.63
CA ALA A 122 2.33 1.61 -7.48
C ALA A 122 3.04 1.91 -8.80
N LEU A 123 3.02 3.17 -9.21
CA LEU A 123 3.87 3.69 -10.30
C LEU A 123 5.14 4.33 -9.75
N ARG A 124 5.03 4.95 -8.58
CA ARG A 124 6.14 5.61 -7.90
C ARG A 124 6.04 5.42 -6.40
N VAL A 125 7.18 5.11 -5.79
CA VAL A 125 7.34 5.03 -4.34
C VAL A 125 8.50 5.96 -3.95
N ILE A 126 8.25 6.83 -2.99
CA ILE A 126 9.26 7.72 -2.41
C ILE A 126 9.44 7.31 -0.96
N VAL A 127 10.66 6.97 -0.55
CA VAL A 127 11.02 6.52 0.80
C VAL A 127 11.65 7.66 1.61
N ASP A 128 11.68 7.57 2.94
CA ASP A 128 12.20 8.58 3.87
C ASP A 128 11.40 9.90 3.83
N VAL A 129 10.09 9.79 3.65
CA VAL A 129 9.22 10.98 3.64
C VAL A 129 9.09 11.49 5.08
N PRO A 130 9.40 12.78 5.35
CA PRO A 130 9.31 13.33 6.69
C PRO A 130 7.88 13.20 7.20
N VAL A 131 7.75 12.61 8.40
CA VAL A 131 6.47 12.52 9.09
C VAL A 131 6.00 13.93 9.41
N PRO A 132 4.75 14.31 9.10
CA PRO A 132 4.21 15.56 9.60
C PRO A 132 4.20 15.49 11.13
N THR A 133 5.05 16.28 11.79
CA THR A 133 5.05 16.43 13.23
C THR A 133 3.64 16.88 13.66
N PRO A 134 3.01 16.24 14.66
CA PRO A 134 1.75 16.75 15.18
C PRO A 134 1.97 18.19 15.63
N THR A 135 1.17 19.12 15.11
CA THR A 135 1.19 20.51 15.57
C THR A 135 0.98 20.48 17.08
N PRO A 136 1.90 21.02 17.90
CA PRO A 136 1.69 21.08 19.33
C PRO A 136 0.37 21.82 19.57
N ILE A 137 -0.54 21.18 20.31
CA ILE A 137 -1.77 21.83 20.74
C ILE A 137 -1.32 22.93 21.71
N PRO A 138 -1.58 24.22 21.44
CA PRO A 138 -1.29 25.25 22.42
C PRO A 138 -2.08 24.93 23.68
N THR A 139 -1.36 24.77 24.79
CA THR A 139 -1.98 24.65 26.11
C THR A 139 -2.28 26.08 26.55
N GLU A 140 -3.54 26.51 26.41
CA GLU A 140 -4.05 27.67 27.16
C GLU A 140 -4.43 27.25 28.58
#